data_AF-A0A1G4KJR2-F1
#
_entry.id   AF-A0A1G4KJR2-F1
#
_cell.length_a   1.000
_cell.length_b   1.000
_cell.length_c   1.000
_cell.angle_alpha   90.00
_cell.angle_beta   90.00
_cell.angle_gamma   90.00
#
_symmetry.space_group_name_H-M   'P 1'
#
loop_
_entity.id
_entity.type
_entity.pdbx_description
1 polymer ?
#
loop_
_entity_poly.entity_id
_entity_poly.type
_entity_poly.pdbx_seq_one_letter_code
_entity_poly.pdbx_strand_id
1 'polypeptide(L)'
;MSGGIVSRNQTFQPVSLYNALPPTSSLAWEPQCKLFDGLMCVSEILSKSDEMPWYQLKFKWDEGLSSDFLFSSTDIIKNTAQFEETITKREQWYKVKMKCSKRRYVALELRIDDATEEQRFKDLLFRIREEYEMIDELTGEVEQDSLQDTDILSSSW
;
A
#
# COMPACT_ATOMS: atom_id res chain seq x y z
N MET A 1 14.29 9.08 25.21
CA MET A 1 13.48 7.86 25.21
C MET A 1 13.30 7.42 23.77
N SER A 2 13.99 6.37 23.33
CA SER A 2 13.87 5.84 21.96
C SER A 2 12.50 5.16 21.82
N GLY A 3 11.57 5.81 21.13
CA GLY A 3 10.33 5.19 20.70
C GLY A 3 10.68 4.02 19.77
N GLY A 4 10.53 2.79 20.26
CA GLY A 4 10.85 1.60 19.49
C GLY A 4 9.85 1.42 18.35
N ILE A 5 10.34 1.43 17.12
CA ILE A 5 9.60 1.01 15.94
C ILE A 5 9.70 -0.52 15.85
N VAL A 6 8.57 -1.20 15.86
CA VAL A 6 8.49 -2.66 15.66
C VAL A 6 7.99 -2.91 14.24
N SER A 7 8.57 -3.89 13.54
CA SER A 7 8.07 -4.27 12.22
C SER A 7 7.76 -5.76 12.14
N ARG A 8 6.57 -6.10 11.65
CA ARG A 8 6.15 -7.47 11.33
C ARG A 8 6.15 -7.61 9.80
N ASN A 9 6.75 -8.69 9.32
CA ASN A 9 6.88 -8.94 7.89
C ASN A 9 6.03 -10.15 7.49
N GLN A 10 5.28 -10.02 6.40
CA GLN A 10 4.62 -11.14 5.71
C GLN A 10 5.21 -11.29 4.32
N THR A 11 5.60 -12.51 3.96
CA THR A 11 6.26 -12.80 2.69
C THR A 11 5.34 -13.58 1.76
N PHE A 12 5.40 -13.23 0.48
CA PHE A 12 4.65 -13.82 -0.63
C PHE A 12 5.63 -14.19 -1.76
N GLN A 13 5.53 -15.41 -2.28
CA GLN A 13 6.39 -15.93 -3.34
C GLN A 13 5.75 -17.12 -4.08
N PRO A 14 5.99 -17.30 -5.39
CA PRO A 14 6.70 -16.37 -6.27
C PRO A 14 5.83 -15.17 -6.66
N VAL A 15 6.45 -14.02 -6.84
CA VAL A 15 5.79 -12.83 -7.40
C VAL A 15 6.62 -12.25 -8.54
N SER A 16 5.93 -11.72 -9.55
CA SER A 16 6.54 -11.07 -10.70
C SER A 16 6.01 -9.64 -10.87
N LEU A 17 6.87 -8.72 -11.31
CA LEU A 17 6.48 -7.37 -11.72
C LEU A 17 6.71 -7.16 -13.21
N TYR A 18 5.74 -6.54 -13.87
CA TYR A 18 5.78 -6.18 -15.28
C TYR A 18 5.56 -4.67 -15.47
N ASN A 19 5.97 -4.12 -16.60
CA ASN A 19 5.53 -2.76 -16.98
C ASN A 19 3.99 -2.74 -17.14
N ALA A 20 3.34 -1.73 -16.56
CA ALA A 20 1.91 -1.52 -16.77
C ALA A 20 1.69 -0.80 -18.10
N LEU A 21 0.98 -1.45 -19.03
CA LEU A 21 0.67 -0.85 -20.33
C LEU A 21 -0.45 0.20 -20.19
N PRO A 22 -0.36 1.35 -20.88
CA PRO A 22 -1.43 2.33 -20.89
C PRO A 22 -2.69 1.75 -21.56
N PRO A 23 -3.90 1.99 -21.03
CA PRO A 23 -5.15 1.45 -21.58
C PRO A 23 -5.46 1.86 -23.03
N THR A 24 -4.81 2.93 -23.53
CA THR A 24 -5.18 3.60 -24.79
C THR A 24 -4.02 3.78 -25.78
N SER A 25 -2.92 3.04 -25.65
CA SER A 25 -1.79 3.17 -26.58
C SER A 25 -2.10 2.55 -27.96
N SER A 26 -2.74 3.34 -28.82
CA SER A 26 -2.97 3.04 -30.24
C SER A 26 -1.75 3.33 -31.13
N LEU A 27 -0.63 3.80 -30.57
CA LEU A 27 0.48 4.39 -31.35
C LEU A 27 1.87 3.79 -31.10
N ALA A 28 2.03 2.85 -30.17
CA ALA A 28 3.26 2.08 -30.04
C ALA A 28 2.96 0.72 -29.40
N TRP A 29 3.36 -0.37 -30.07
CA TRP A 29 3.34 -1.71 -29.50
C TRP A 29 4.45 -1.79 -28.46
N GLU A 30 4.19 -1.34 -27.23
CA GLU A 30 5.07 -1.62 -26.10
C GLU A 30 4.77 -3.04 -25.63
N PRO A 31 5.74 -3.98 -25.74
CA PRO A 31 5.54 -5.33 -25.25
C PRO A 31 5.44 -5.32 -23.72
N GLN A 32 4.67 -6.26 -23.19
CA GLN A 32 4.71 -6.57 -21.76
C GLN A 32 6.06 -7.26 -21.45
N CYS A 33 6.83 -6.66 -20.57
CA CYS A 33 8.16 -7.06 -20.16
C CYS A 33 8.16 -7.39 -18.67
N LYS A 34 8.65 -8.59 -18.33
CA LYS A 34 8.94 -8.95 -16.94
C LYS A 34 10.16 -8.16 -16.48
N LEU A 35 10.00 -7.36 -15.44
CA LEU A 35 11.04 -6.51 -14.86
C LEU A 35 11.66 -7.13 -13.61
N PHE A 36 10.90 -7.96 -12.90
CA PHE A 36 11.30 -8.57 -11.65
C PHE A 36 10.58 -9.91 -11.46
N ASP A 37 11.29 -10.84 -10.82
CA ASP A 37 10.81 -12.16 -10.39
C ASP A 37 11.48 -12.48 -9.05
N GLY A 38 10.71 -12.82 -8.03
CA GLY A 38 11.26 -13.05 -6.69
C GLY A 38 10.20 -13.08 -5.61
N LEU A 39 10.49 -12.44 -4.48
CA LEU A 39 9.58 -12.38 -3.33
C LEU A 39 9.10 -10.96 -3.04
N MET A 40 7.88 -10.86 -2.52
CA MET A 40 7.34 -9.64 -1.93
C MET A 40 7.26 -9.79 -0.42
N CYS A 41 7.69 -8.76 0.30
CA CYS A 41 7.55 -8.62 1.73
C CYS A 41 6.68 -7.41 2.04
N VAL A 42 5.55 -7.65 2.72
CA VAL A 42 4.71 -6.59 3.27
C VAL A 42 5.15 -6.35 4.71
N SER A 43 5.77 -5.19 4.93
CA SER A 43 6.15 -4.72 6.26
C SER A 43 5.00 -3.94 6.89
N GLU A 44 4.49 -4.45 8.00
CA GLU A 44 3.67 -3.72 8.97
C GLU A 44 4.63 -3.02 9.94
N ILE A 45 4.47 -1.71 10.13
CA ILE A 45 5.37 -0.85 10.89
C ILE A 45 4.56 -0.21 12.01
N LEU A 46 4.89 -0.55 13.25
CA LEU A 46 4.23 -0.06 14.46
C LEU A 46 5.17 0.91 15.18
N SER A 47 4.75 2.15 15.34
CA SER A 47 5.38 3.08 16.28
C SER A 47 4.57 3.14 17.56
N LYS A 48 5.24 3.29 18.71
CA LYS A 48 4.55 3.52 19.99
C LYS A 48 3.73 4.82 20.03
N SER A 49 4.01 5.76 19.12
CA SER A 49 3.32 7.03 19.00
C SER A 49 2.14 7.01 18.04
N ASP A 50 2.08 5.98 17.18
CA ASP A 50 1.14 5.97 16.08
C ASP A 50 -0.04 5.10 16.48
N GLU A 51 -1.24 5.62 16.26
CA GLU A 51 -2.49 4.92 16.57
C GLU A 51 -2.72 3.72 15.64
N MET A 52 -1.96 3.64 14.54
CA MET A 52 -2.16 2.71 13.44
C MET A 52 -0.84 2.15 12.90
N PRO A 53 -0.80 0.87 12.48
CA PRO A 53 0.29 0.36 11.65
C PRO A 53 0.40 1.10 10.32
N TRP A 54 1.63 1.38 9.91
CA TRP A 54 1.94 1.75 8.53
C TRP A 54 2.34 0.53 7.72
N TYR A 55 2.03 0.53 6.43
CA TYR A 55 2.36 -0.58 5.54
C TYR A 55 3.36 -0.18 4.46
N GLN A 56 4.24 -1.11 4.09
CA GLN A 56 5.14 -0.93 2.94
C GLN A 56 5.36 -2.26 2.23
N LEU A 57 5.21 -2.27 0.91
CA LEU A 57 5.56 -3.41 0.07
C LEU A 57 7.01 -3.28 -0.38
N LYS A 58 7.80 -4.34 -0.20
CA LYS A 58 9.21 -4.44 -0.60
C LYS A 58 9.39 -5.67 -1.48
N PHE A 59 10.01 -5.49 -2.63
CA PHE A 59 10.30 -6.55 -3.59
C PHE A 59 11.78 -6.88 -3.52
N LYS A 60 12.10 -8.15 -3.29
CA LYS A 60 13.48 -8.62 -3.10
C LYS A 60 13.78 -9.80 -4.00
N TRP A 61 15.00 -9.82 -4.52
CA TRP A 61 15.51 -11.00 -5.20
C TRP A 61 15.63 -12.15 -4.19
N ASP A 62 15.45 -13.38 -4.66
CA ASP A 62 15.36 -14.61 -3.84
C ASP A 62 16.68 -14.96 -3.10
N GLU A 63 17.77 -14.26 -3.39
CA GLU A 63 19.13 -14.63 -2.96
C GLU A 63 19.60 -14.10 -1.60
N GLY A 64 18.73 -13.58 -0.72
CA GLY A 64 19.13 -13.38 0.68
C GLY A 64 18.31 -12.42 1.57
N LEU A 65 18.51 -12.57 2.88
CA LEU A 65 17.88 -11.76 3.94
C LEU A 65 18.51 -10.37 4.10
N SER A 66 19.63 -10.05 3.41
CA SER A 66 20.27 -8.74 3.51
C SER A 66 19.48 -7.65 2.78
N SER A 67 19.71 -6.39 3.16
CA SER A 67 19.15 -5.21 2.47
C SER A 67 19.65 -5.05 1.04
N ASP A 68 20.72 -5.76 0.66
CA ASP A 68 21.42 -5.58 -0.62
C ASP A 68 20.67 -6.24 -1.79
N PHE A 69 19.61 -6.99 -1.50
CA PHE A 69 18.77 -7.67 -2.49
C PHE A 69 17.44 -6.97 -2.77
N LEU A 70 17.26 -5.72 -2.31
CA LEU A 70 16.04 -4.95 -2.59
C LEU A 70 16.02 -4.52 -4.06
N PHE A 71 15.00 -4.98 -4.80
CA PHE A 71 14.70 -4.47 -6.14
C PHE A 71 14.07 -3.08 -6.06
N SER A 72 12.95 -2.97 -5.35
CA SER A 72 12.23 -1.71 -5.17
C SER A 72 11.21 -1.82 -4.04
N SER A 73 10.64 -0.70 -3.62
CA SER A 73 9.55 -0.64 -2.65
C SER A 73 8.47 0.35 -3.06
N THR A 74 7.30 0.26 -2.43
CA THR A 74 6.33 1.36 -2.39
C THR A 74 6.80 2.45 -1.43
N ASP A 75 6.08 3.57 -1.41
CA ASP A 75 6.11 4.45 -0.25
C ASP A 75 5.42 3.79 0.95
N ILE A 76 5.64 4.38 2.12
CA ILE A 76 4.93 3.99 3.34
C ILE A 76 3.48 4.46 3.20
N ILE A 77 2.56 3.52 3.31
CA ILE A 77 1.12 3.69 3.30
C ILE A 77 0.68 3.94 4.74
N LYS A 78 -0.13 4.97 4.96
CA LYS A 78 -0.56 5.41 6.30
C LYS A 78 -2.07 5.59 6.47
N ASN A 79 -2.83 5.58 5.37
CA ASN A 79 -4.29 5.78 5.38
C ASN A 79 -4.93 5.19 4.11
N THR A 80 -6.27 5.21 4.07
CA THR A 80 -7.08 4.64 2.98
C THR A 80 -6.73 5.27 1.64
N ALA A 81 -6.63 6.61 1.56
CA ALA A 81 -6.31 7.30 0.31
C ALA A 81 -4.95 6.87 -0.28
N GLN A 82 -3.92 6.74 0.57
CA GLN A 82 -2.61 6.23 0.15
C GLN A 82 -2.65 4.76 -0.23
N PHE A 83 -3.48 3.96 0.45
CA PHE A 83 -3.66 2.54 0.14
C PHE A 83 -4.27 2.36 -1.25
N GLU A 84 -5.37 3.04 -1.54
CA GLU A 84 -6.05 2.98 -2.84
C GLU A 84 -5.20 3.52 -3.99
N GLU A 85 -4.40 4.56 -3.72
CA GLU A 85 -3.45 5.08 -4.70
C GLU A 85 -2.28 4.10 -4.95
N THR A 86 -1.85 3.38 -3.91
CA THR A 86 -0.68 2.51 -3.98
C THR A 86 -1.00 1.16 -4.60
N ILE A 87 -2.14 0.55 -4.27
CA ILE A 87 -2.50 -0.80 -4.71
C ILE A 87 -3.94 -0.79 -5.20
N THR A 88 -4.14 -1.18 -6.46
CA THR A 88 -5.47 -1.31 -7.04
C THR A 88 -5.61 -2.67 -7.74
N LYS A 89 -6.62 -3.46 -7.39
CA LYS A 89 -6.93 -4.69 -8.11
C LYS A 89 -7.41 -4.35 -9.53
N ARG A 90 -6.85 -5.04 -10.52
CA ARG A 90 -7.36 -5.17 -11.89
C ARG A 90 -7.88 -6.59 -12.09
N GLU A 91 -8.49 -6.88 -13.24
CA GLU A 91 -9.15 -8.17 -13.49
C GLU A 91 -8.30 -9.38 -13.07
N GLN A 92 -7.05 -9.45 -13.55
CA GLN A 92 -6.16 -10.60 -13.31
C GLN A 92 -4.90 -10.29 -12.50
N TRP A 93 -4.65 -9.02 -12.17
CA TRP A 93 -3.39 -8.57 -11.57
C TRP A 93 -3.59 -7.35 -10.67
N TYR A 94 -2.55 -6.91 -9.96
CA TYR A 94 -2.60 -5.72 -9.10
C TYR A 94 -1.75 -4.60 -9.69
N LYS A 95 -2.31 -3.41 -9.84
CA LYS A 95 -1.53 -2.22 -10.13
C LYS A 95 -0.86 -1.76 -8.84
N VAL A 96 0.46 -1.65 -8.85
CA VAL A 96 1.23 -1.20 -7.69
C VAL A 96 2.04 0.05 -8.05
N LYS A 97 1.89 1.11 -7.24
CA LYS A 97 2.66 2.35 -7.37
C LYS A 97 4.00 2.22 -6.66
N MET A 98 5.05 2.05 -7.46
CA MET A 98 6.42 1.86 -6.99
C MET A 98 7.15 3.18 -6.87
N LYS A 99 7.95 3.32 -5.81
CA LYS A 99 8.79 4.50 -5.58
C LYS A 99 10.08 4.39 -6.38
N CYS A 100 10.41 5.44 -7.12
CA CYS A 100 11.69 5.60 -7.81
C CYS A 100 12.54 6.71 -7.15
N SER A 101 13.70 7.01 -7.74
CA SER A 101 14.54 8.12 -7.31
C SER A 101 13.83 9.48 -7.48
N LYS A 102 14.23 10.47 -6.67
CA LYS A 102 13.77 11.87 -6.76
C LYS A 102 12.24 12.06 -6.69
N ARG A 103 11.55 11.29 -5.83
CA ARG A 103 10.08 11.35 -5.65
C ARG A 103 9.28 11.10 -6.92
N ARG A 104 9.84 10.32 -7.85
CA ARG A 104 9.10 9.82 -9.02
C ARG A 104 8.46 8.48 -8.69
N TYR A 105 7.39 8.17 -9.41
CA TYR A 105 6.65 6.95 -9.24
C TYR A 105 6.42 6.28 -10.59
N VAL A 106 6.40 4.96 -10.58
CA VAL A 106 6.01 4.15 -11.73
C VAL A 106 4.93 3.18 -11.30
N ALA A 107 3.92 2.97 -12.15
CA ALA A 107 2.95 1.92 -11.93
C ALA A 107 3.45 0.63 -12.58
N LEU A 108 3.50 -0.44 -11.80
CA LEU A 108 3.82 -1.78 -12.29
C LEU A 108 2.62 -2.71 -12.12
N GLU A 109 2.61 -3.76 -12.93
CA GLU A 109 1.70 -4.88 -12.81
C GLU A 109 2.33 -5.94 -11.93
N LEU A 110 1.71 -6.21 -10.77
CA LEU A 110 2.05 -7.27 -9.85
C LEU A 110 1.21 -8.52 -10.16
N ARG A 111 1.90 -9.63 -10.40
CA ARG A 111 1.32 -10.97 -10.48
C ARG A 111 1.85 -11.83 -9.34
N ILE A 112 0.93 -12.58 -8.74
CA ILE A 112 1.23 -13.59 -7.73
C ILE A 112 0.79 -14.90 -8.38
N ASP A 113 1.76 -15.72 -8.78
CA ASP A 113 1.48 -16.87 -9.66
C ASP A 113 0.87 -18.05 -8.90
N ASP A 114 1.11 -18.14 -7.58
CA ASP A 114 0.50 -19.14 -6.71
C ASP A 114 -0.87 -18.64 -6.19
N ALA A 115 -1.93 -19.43 -6.41
CA ALA A 115 -3.29 -19.06 -6.03
C ALA A 115 -3.50 -18.99 -4.50
N THR A 116 -2.76 -19.79 -3.72
CA THR A 116 -2.83 -19.76 -2.25
C THR A 116 -2.20 -18.47 -1.75
N GLU A 117 -1.05 -18.09 -2.28
CA GLU A 117 -0.40 -16.82 -1.98
C GLU A 117 -1.22 -15.62 -2.46
N GLU A 118 -1.86 -15.71 -3.63
CA GLU A 118 -2.77 -14.65 -4.10
C GLU A 118 -3.94 -14.48 -3.14
N GLN A 119 -4.53 -15.56 -2.64
CA GLN A 119 -5.61 -15.50 -1.65
C GLN A 119 -5.13 -14.91 -0.32
N ARG A 120 -3.98 -15.37 0.20
CA ARG A 120 -3.36 -14.81 1.41
C ARG A 120 -3.10 -13.31 1.26
N PHE A 121 -2.69 -12.86 0.07
CA PHE A 121 -2.46 -11.46 -0.20
C PHE A 121 -3.77 -10.66 -0.26
N LYS A 122 -4.83 -11.22 -0.87
CA LYS A 122 -6.18 -10.61 -0.84
C LYS A 122 -6.68 -10.42 0.58
N ASP A 123 -6.56 -11.43 1.42
CA ASP A 123 -6.99 -11.38 2.82
C ASP A 123 -6.23 -10.30 3.59
N LEU A 124 -4.91 -10.18 3.34
CA LEU A 124 -4.09 -9.12 3.92
C LEU A 124 -4.52 -7.72 3.45
N LEU A 125 -4.78 -7.54 2.15
CA LEU A 125 -5.24 -6.25 1.61
C LEU A 125 -6.61 -5.86 2.19
N PHE A 126 -7.51 -6.82 2.36
CA PHE A 126 -8.81 -6.60 2.99
C PHE A 126 -8.66 -6.13 4.43
N ARG A 127 -7.82 -6.82 5.23
CA ARG A 127 -7.53 -6.41 6.61
C ARG A 127 -6.96 -4.99 6.69
N ILE A 128 -5.96 -4.66 5.84
CA ILE A 128 -5.34 -3.33 5.83
C ILE A 128 -6.39 -2.25 5.52
N ARG A 129 -7.27 -2.54 4.56
CA ARG A 129 -8.35 -1.64 4.18
C ARG A 129 -9.32 -1.40 5.33
N GLU A 130 -9.81 -2.45 5.98
CA GLU A 130 -10.72 -2.33 7.13
C GLU A 130 -10.08 -1.54 8.28
N GLU A 131 -8.80 -1.81 8.59
CA GLU A 131 -8.07 -1.07 9.62
C GLU A 131 -8.02 0.44 9.33
N TYR A 132 -7.79 0.83 8.07
CA TYR A 132 -7.79 2.23 7.66
C TYR A 132 -9.18 2.86 7.60
N GLU A 133 -10.19 2.14 7.10
CA GLU A 133 -11.57 2.64 7.02
C GLU A 133 -12.17 2.88 8.42
N MET A 134 -11.95 1.98 9.38
CA MET A 134 -12.45 2.15 10.76
C MET A 134 -11.94 3.43 11.43
N ILE A 135 -10.70 3.83 11.16
CA ILE A 135 -10.13 5.06 11.75
C ILE A 135 -10.54 6.30 10.97
N ASP A 136 -10.66 6.22 9.64
CA ASP A 136 -11.19 7.32 8.85
C ASP A 136 -12.64 7.64 9.30
N GLU A 137 -13.44 6.64 9.66
CA GLU A 137 -14.76 6.82 10.28
C GLU A 137 -14.66 7.50 11.65
N LEU A 138 -13.81 7.00 12.57
CA LEU A 138 -13.65 7.59 13.91
C LEU A 138 -13.13 9.03 13.87
N THR A 139 -12.19 9.34 12.97
CA THR A 139 -11.63 10.69 12.84
C THR A 139 -12.57 11.64 12.12
N GLY A 140 -13.34 11.15 11.14
CA GLY A 140 -14.39 11.92 10.48
C GLY A 140 -15.60 12.24 11.38
N GLU A 141 -15.93 11.36 12.33
CA GLU A 141 -16.97 11.59 13.34
C GLU A 141 -16.54 12.64 14.38
N VAL A 142 -15.25 12.64 14.80
CA VAL A 142 -14.72 13.63 15.76
C VAL A 142 -14.74 15.06 15.20
N GLU A 143 -14.57 15.24 13.88
CA GLU A 143 -14.69 16.57 13.26
C GLU A 143 -16.14 17.07 13.20
N GLN A 144 -17.14 16.18 13.07
CA GLN A 144 -18.56 16.57 13.02
C GLN A 144 -19.14 16.95 14.39
N ASP A 145 -18.70 16.31 15.49
CA ASP A 145 -19.17 16.67 16.84
C ASP A 145 -18.62 18.01 17.32
N SER A 146 -17.47 18.46 16.80
CA SER A 146 -16.89 19.77 17.16
C SER A 146 -17.60 20.98 16.55
N LEU A 147 -18.53 20.77 15.61
CA LEU A 147 -19.24 21.81 14.87
C LEU A 147 -20.69 22.04 15.34
N GLN A 148 -21.22 21.24 16.28
CA GLN A 148 -22.60 21.40 16.77
C GLN A 148 -22.76 22.21 18.06
N ASP A 149 -21.67 22.57 18.75
CA ASP A 149 -21.74 23.25 20.05
C ASP A 149 -21.65 24.80 20.01
N THR A 150 -21.68 25.44 18.82
CA THR A 150 -21.52 26.91 18.72
C THR A 150 -22.76 27.71 18.33
N ASP A 151 -23.90 27.08 18.02
CA ASP A 151 -25.08 27.80 17.49
C ASP A 151 -26.25 28.01 18.49
N ILE A 152 -26.01 27.95 19.81
CA ILE A 152 -27.07 28.22 20.81
C ILE A 152 -26.73 29.41 21.72
N LEU A 153 -26.18 30.52 21.21
CA LEU A 153 -26.15 31.80 21.96
C LEU A 153 -26.13 33.04 21.02
N SER A 154 -27.12 33.19 20.13
CA SER A 154 -27.42 34.52 19.57
C SER A 154 -28.85 34.67 19.04
N SER A 155 -29.85 34.65 19.93
CA SER A 155 -31.17 35.19 19.61
C SER A 155 -31.86 35.72 20.86
N SER A 156 -31.27 36.79 21.39
CA SER A 156 -31.95 37.74 22.28
C SER A 156 -31.40 39.10 21.91
N TRP A 157 -32.22 39.96 21.29
CA TRP A 157 -32.34 41.43 21.42
C TRP A 157 -33.30 41.92 20.33
#